data_AF-A0A2D3WLU5-F1
#
_entry.id   AF-A0A2D3WLU5-F1
#
_cell.length_a   1.000
_cell.length_b   1.000
_cell.length_c   1.000
_cell.angle_alpha   90.00
_cell.angle_beta   90.00
_cell.angle_gamma   90.00
#
_symmetry.space_group_name_H-M   'P 1'
#
loop_
_entity.id
_entity.type
_entity.pdbx_description
1 polymer ?
#
loop_
_entity_poly.entity_id
_entity_poly.type
_entity_poly.pdbx_seq_one_letter_code
_entity_poly.pdbx_strand_id
1 'polypeptide(L)' 'MNSIKLIYDMYIEGFRKMTVGKILWKIVFIKLFVILIVLKLFIHDKTFQSEYKTDSEKSEFVSSNLTRR' A
#
# COMPACT_ATOMS: atom_id res chain seq x y z
N MET A 1 -29.45 -5.07 25.37
CA MET A 1 -28.11 -5.49 25.79
C MET A 1 -27.33 -5.86 24.54
N ASN A 2 -26.44 -4.98 24.07
CA ASN A 2 -25.70 -5.22 22.83
C ASN A 2 -24.42 -5.98 23.15
N SER A 3 -24.51 -7.32 23.18
CA SER A 3 -23.37 -8.21 23.44
C SER A 3 -22.18 -7.95 22.51
N ILE A 4 -22.44 -7.47 21.29
CA ILE A 4 -21.42 -7.04 20.31
C ILE A 4 -20.57 -5.88 20.85
N LYS A 5 -21.20 -4.92 21.57
CA LYS A 5 -20.51 -3.77 22.14
C LYS A 5 -19.55 -4.20 23.25
N LEU A 6 -19.96 -5.17 24.08
CA LEU A 6 -19.11 -5.74 25.14
C LEU A 6 -17.86 -6.43 24.56
N ILE A 7 -18.03 -7.23 23.51
CA ILE A 7 -16.92 -7.93 22.84
C ILE A 7 -15.96 -6.92 22.20
N TYR A 8 -16.49 -5.88 21.55
CA TYR A 8 -15.70 -4.81 20.97
C TYR A 8 -14.89 -4.06 22.04
N ASP A 9 -15.54 -3.65 23.13
CA ASP A 9 -14.89 -2.92 24.22
C ASP A 9 -13.80 -3.78 24.89
N MET A 10 -14.04 -5.08 25.09
CA MET A 10 -13.04 -6.01 25.62
C MET A 10 -11.79 -6.09 24.73
N TYR A 11 -11.97 -6.20 23.41
CA TYR A 11 -10.85 -6.27 22.47
C TYR A 11 -10.05 -4.97 22.44
N ILE A 12 -10.75 -3.83 22.41
CA ILE A 12 -10.12 -2.50 22.40
C ILE A 12 -9.37 -2.23 23.71
N GLU A 13 -9.96 -2.60 24.85
CA GLU A 13 -9.33 -2.41 26.15
C GLU A 13 -8.13 -3.34 26.35
N GLY A 14 -8.26 -4.60 25.93
CA GLY A 14 -7.16 -5.55 25.93
C GLY A 14 -5.99 -5.04 25.09
N PHE A 15 -6.24 -4.67 23.83
CA PHE A 15 -5.22 -4.12 22.95
C PHE A 15 -4.61 -2.82 23.48
N ARG A 16 -5.43 -1.94 24.09
CA ARG A 16 -4.97 -0.69 24.69
C ARG A 16 -4.14 -0.91 25.96
N LYS A 17 -4.36 -1.96 26.74
CA LYS A 17 -3.54 -2.28 27.93
C LYS A 17 -2.25 -3.02 27.57
N MET A 18 -2.12 -3.57 26.37
CA MET A 18 -0.92 -4.27 25.93
C MET A 18 0.20 -3.30 25.49
N THR A 19 1.38 -3.40 26.11
CA THR A 19 2.60 -2.71 25.68
C THR A 19 3.27 -3.44 24.52
N VAL A 20 3.45 -4.76 24.63
CA VAL A 20 4.13 -5.59 23.61
C VAL A 20 3.34 -5.61 22.30
N GLY A 21 2.01 -5.80 22.36
CA GLY A 21 1.15 -5.84 21.17
C GLY A 21 1.19 -4.55 20.35
N LYS A 22 1.20 -3.39 21.02
CA LYS A 22 1.34 -2.09 20.35
C LYS A 22 2.70 -1.93 19.68
N ILE A 23 3.77 -2.39 20.33
CA ILE A 23 5.12 -2.35 19.77
C ILE A 23 5.19 -3.25 18.53
N LEU A 24 4.62 -4.45 18.61
CA LEU A 24 4.56 -5.37 17.48
C LEU A 24 3.79 -4.78 16.30
N TRP A 25 2.63 -4.16 16.55
CA TRP A 25 1.85 -3.46 15.53
C TRP A 25 2.62 -2.29 14.91
N LYS A 26 3.37 -1.50 15.71
CA LYS A 26 4.25 -0.47 15.17
C LYS A 26 5.31 -1.05 14.24
N ILE A 27 5.92 -2.18 14.60
CA ILE A 27 6.90 -2.88 13.75
C ILE A 27 6.25 -3.32 12.44
N VAL A 28 5.05 -3.89 12.48
CA VAL A 28 4.29 -4.29 11.28
C VAL A 28 4.02 -3.07 10.39
N PHE A 29 3.56 -1.96 10.95
CA PHE A 29 3.35 -0.72 10.21
C PHE A 29 4.61 -0.20 9.53
N ILE A 30 5.74 -0.19 10.24
CA ILE A 30 7.03 0.21 9.69
C ILE A 30 7.44 -0.72 8.54
N LYS A 31 7.30 -2.03 8.73
CA LYS A 31 7.64 -3.03 7.70
C LYS A 31 6.80 -2.84 6.44
N LEU A 32 5.49 -2.62 6.60
CA LEU A 32 4.57 -2.34 5.49
C LEU A 32 4.95 -1.04 4.77
N PHE A 33 5.26 0.01 5.52
CA PHE A 33 5.69 1.29 4.94
C PHE A 33 6.98 1.14 4.13
N VAL A 34 7.98 0.41 4.66
CA VAL A 34 9.22 0.12 3.94
C VAL A 34 8.95 -0.69 2.67
N ILE A 35 8.11 -1.72 2.73
CA ILE A 35 7.75 -2.51 1.54
C ILE A 35 7.06 -1.64 0.48
N LEU A 36 6.15 -0.76 0.88
CA LEU A 36 5.48 0.16 -0.04
C LEU A 36 6.46 1.16 -0.68
N ILE A 37 7.42 1.70 0.08
CA ILE A 37 8.44 2.59 -0.46
C ILE A 37 9.36 1.86 -1.42
N VAL A 38 9.87 0.68 -1.03
CA VAL A 38 10.74 -0.14 -1.88
C VAL A 38 10.00 -0.50 -3.15
N LEU A 39 8.74 -0.96 -3.05
CA LEU A 39 7.92 -1.25 -4.22
C LEU A 39 7.74 -0.02 -5.10
N LYS A 40 7.46 1.15 -4.51
CA LYS A 40 7.32 2.40 -5.26
C LYS A 40 8.61 2.76 -6.00
N LEU A 41 9.77 2.71 -5.34
CA LEU A 41 11.05 3.04 -5.98
C LEU A 41 11.40 2.02 -7.07
N PHE A 42 11.33 0.73 -6.77
CA PHE A 42 11.70 -0.32 -7.72
C PHE A 42 10.73 -0.46 -8.91
N ILE A 43 9.41 -0.28 -8.71
CA ILE A 43 8.43 -0.32 -9.81
C ILE A 43 8.49 0.96 -10.65
N HIS A 44 8.69 2.12 -10.03
CA HIS A 44 8.64 3.38 -10.76
C HIS A 44 9.91 3.61 -11.60
N ASP A 45 11.10 3.26 -11.08
CA ASP A 45 12.37 3.42 -11.79
C ASP A 45 12.55 2.42 -12.94
N LYS A 46 12.02 1.20 -12.82
CA LYS A 46 12.22 0.16 -13.85
C LYS A 46 11.15 0.10 -14.95
N THR A 47 9.98 0.68 -14.75
CA THR A 47 8.84 0.45 -15.66
C THR A 47 8.21 1.73 -16.21
N PHE A 48 8.26 2.87 -15.52
CA PHE A 48 7.41 4.02 -15.91
C PHE A 48 8.12 5.20 -16.56
N GLN A 49 9.40 5.45 -16.31
CA GLN A 49 10.10 6.61 -16.89
C GLN A 49 11.16 6.25 -17.93
N SER A 50 11.65 4.99 -17.96
CA SER A 50 12.75 4.63 -18.85
C SER A 50 12.32 4.37 -20.31
N GLU A 51 11.07 3.98 -20.57
CA GLU A 51 10.61 3.74 -21.95
C GLU A 51 9.96 4.95 -22.62
N TYR A 52 9.41 5.91 -21.86
CA TYR A 52 8.73 7.07 -22.45
C TYR A 52 8.94 8.32 -21.60
N LYS A 53 9.64 9.31 -22.18
CA LYS A 53 10.05 10.55 -21.52
C LYS A 53 8.92 11.57 -21.40
N THR A 54 7.88 11.42 -22.21
CA THR A 54 6.77 12.38 -22.31
C THR A 54 5.43 11.63 -22.27
N ASP A 55 4.45 12.16 -21.53
CA ASP A 55 3.08 11.60 -21.52
C ASP A 55 2.46 11.54 -22.93
N SER A 56 2.87 12.46 -23.81
CA SER A 56 2.46 12.47 -25.23
C SER A 56 2.93 11.22 -25.99
N GLU A 57 4.19 10.78 -25.79
CA GLU A 57 4.73 9.59 -26.46
C GLU A 57 4.08 8.30 -25.95
N LYS A 58 3.73 8.23 -24.66
CA LYS A 58 2.96 7.11 -24.10
C LYS A 58 1.58 7.00 -24.74
N SER A 59 0.88 8.13 -24.85
CA SER A 59 -0.46 8.18 -25.41
C SER A 59 -0.48 7.74 -26.88
N GLU A 60 0.52 8.15 -27.66
CA GLU A 60 0.64 7.80 -29.07
C GLU A 60 1.01 6.32 -29.27
N PHE A 61 1.93 5.78 -28.45
CA PHE A 61 2.25 4.36 -28.44
C PHE A 61 1.02 3.49 -28.11
N VAL A 62 0.27 3.82 -27.06
CA VAL A 62 -0.95 3.07 -26.69
C VAL A 62 -2.01 3.15 -27.79
N SER A 63 -2.23 4.34 -28.35
CA SER A 63 -3.19 4.55 -29.44
C SER A 63 -2.84 3.72 -30.67
N SER A 64 -1.58 3.74 -31.09
CA SER A 64 -1.12 2.97 -32.26
C SER A 64 -1.22 1.44 -32.06
N ASN A 65 -1.02 0.93 -30.84
CA ASN A 65 -1.19 -0.48 -30.53
C ASN A 65 -2.67 -0.91 -30.50
N LEU A 66 -3.57 -0.02 -30.07
CA LEU A 66 -5.02 -0.27 -30.09
C LEU A 66 -5.58 -0.25 -31.52
N THR A 67 -5.06 0.62 -32.39
CA THR A 67 -5.47 0.71 -33.80
C THR A 67 -4.89 -0.42 -34.66
N ARG A 68 -3.78 -1.05 -34.24
CA ARG A 68 -3.15 -2.17 -34.97
C ARG A 68 -3.85 -3.53 -34.74
N ARG A 69 -4.90 -3.60 -33.90
CA ARG A 69 -5.73 -4.79 -33.72
C ARG A 69 -6.84 -4.91 -34.75
#